data_AF-A0A955B508-F1
#
_entry.id   AF-A0A955B508-F1
#
_cell.length_a   1.000
_cell.length_b   1.000
_cell.length_c   1.000
_cell.angle_alpha   90.00
_cell.angle_beta   90.00
_cell.angle_gamma   90.00
#
_symmetry.space_group_name_H-M   'P 1'
#
loop_
_entity.id
_entity.type
_entity.pdbx_description
1 polymer ?
#
loop_
_entity_poly.entity_id
_entity_poly.type
_entity_poly.pdbx_seq_one_letter_code
_entity_poly.pdbx_strand_id
1 'polypeptide(L)' 'HPPQGFGGTYTNVVFANGKLLVPQWKNAGHELNVQAVGTYQKLLPDWQIVPVDCTDFLPNSGAIHCATSNVPKMPVGI' A
#
# COMPACT_ATOMS: atom_id res chain seq x y z
N HIS A 1 24.29 14.99 8.31
CA HIS A 1 23.06 14.17 8.34
C HIS A 1 23.41 12.76 7.89
N PRO A 2 23.01 11.70 8.60
CA PRO A 2 23.17 10.34 8.10
C PRO A 2 22.37 10.21 6.78
N PRO A 3 22.76 9.30 5.86
CA PRO A 3 21.97 9.04 4.67
C PRO A 3 20.55 8.69 5.13
N GLN A 4 19.55 9.45 4.67
CA GLN A 4 18.16 9.12 4.97
C GLN A 4 17.89 7.75 4.35
N GLY A 5 17.83 6.72 5.18
CA GLY A 5 17.36 5.41 4.77
C GLY A 5 15.97 5.53 4.16
N PHE A 6 15.64 4.62 3.25
CA PHE A 6 14.31 4.52 2.66
C PHE A 6 13.25 4.38 3.77
N GLY A 7 12.59 5.48 4.13
CA GLY A 7 11.60 5.53 5.22
C GLY A 7 10.20 5.02 4.85
N GLY A 8 10.06 4.38 3.68
CA GLY A 8 8.81 3.83 3.18
C GLY A 8 8.64 2.35 3.54
N THR A 9 7.41 1.85 3.44
CA THR A 9 7.10 0.42 3.62
C THR A 9 6.04 -0.05 2.62
N TYR A 10 6.19 -1.28 2.11
CA TYR A 10 5.20 -1.91 1.24
C TYR A 10 4.00 -2.51 1.98
N THR A 11 4.06 -2.59 3.32
CA THR A 11 3.02 -3.24 4.15
C THR A 11 1.91 -2.28 4.60
N ASN A 12 2.04 -0.98 4.33
CA ASN A 12 1.06 0.05 4.70
C ASN A 12 -0.08 0.09 3.65
N VAL A 13 -0.72 -1.06 3.47
CA VAL A 13 -1.71 -1.38 2.45
C VAL A 13 -3.15 -1.11 2.90
N VAL A 14 -4.07 -0.93 1.94
CA VAL A 14 -5.50 -0.78 2.24
C VAL A 14 -6.30 -1.86 1.51
N PHE A 15 -7.04 -2.66 2.28
CA PHE A 15 -8.02 -3.60 1.77
C PHE A 15 -9.35 -2.86 1.51
N ALA A 16 -9.88 -3.00 0.30
CA ALA A 16 -11.13 -2.36 -0.12
C ALA A 16 -11.91 -3.26 -1.09
N ASN A 17 -12.89 -4.01 -0.56
CA ASN A 17 -13.89 -4.77 -1.34
C ASN A 17 -13.30 -5.59 -2.51
N GLY A 18 -12.35 -6.48 -2.23
CA GLY A 18 -11.69 -7.30 -3.25
C GLY A 18 -10.52 -6.61 -3.96
N LYS A 19 -10.14 -5.40 -3.55
CA LYS A 19 -8.94 -4.70 -4.00
C LYS A 19 -7.96 -4.50 -2.88
N LEU A 20 -6.67 -4.63 -3.17
CA LEU A 20 -5.59 -4.26 -2.26
C LEU A 20 -4.81 -3.09 -2.86
N LEU A 21 -4.86 -1.94 -2.21
CA LEU A 21 -4.03 -0.79 -2.56
C LEU A 21 -2.64 -0.98 -1.94
N VAL A 22 -1.61 -1.08 -2.77
CA VAL A 22 -0.23 -1.32 -2.35
C VAL A 22 0.61 -0.07 -2.59
N PRO A 23 1.27 0.49 -1.56
CA PRO A 23 2.09 1.68 -1.74
C PRO A 23 3.30 1.38 -2.62
N GLN A 24 3.68 2.34 -3.45
CA GLN A 24 4.83 2.30 -4.35
C GLN A 24 5.68 3.54 -4.14
N TRP A 25 6.97 3.42 -4.46
CA TRP A 25 7.96 4.44 -4.10
C TRP A 25 8.94 4.67 -5.24
N LYS A 26 9.00 5.91 -5.73
CA LYS A 26 9.93 6.27 -6.83
C LYS A 26 11.40 6.12 -6.43
N ASN A 27 11.72 6.27 -5.15
CA ASN A 27 13.07 6.20 -4.60
C ASN A 27 13.51 4.81 -4.11
N ALA A 28 12.62 3.80 -4.10
CA ALA A 28 12.99 2.43 -3.71
C ALA A 28 13.64 1.62 -4.85
N GLY A 29 13.44 2.05 -6.10
CA GLY A 29 13.84 1.30 -7.29
C GLY A 29 12.69 0.47 -7.88
N HIS A 30 12.74 0.26 -9.19
CA HIS A 30 11.68 -0.40 -9.94
C HIS A 30 11.48 -1.87 -9.52
N GLU A 31 12.56 -2.60 -9.25
CA GLU A 31 12.50 -4.03 -8.91
C GLU A 31 11.77 -4.28 -7.59
N LEU A 32 12.00 -3.46 -6.55
CA LEU A 32 11.32 -3.60 -5.26
C LEU A 32 9.82 -3.35 -5.38
N ASN A 33 9.44 -2.34 -6.18
CA ASN A 33 8.04 -2.03 -6.49
C ASN A 33 7.34 -3.23 -7.18
N VAL A 34 7.99 -3.84 -8.17
CA VAL A 34 7.49 -5.03 -8.87
C VAL A 34 7.41 -6.24 -7.94
N GLN A 35 8.43 -6.48 -7.12
CA GLN A 35 8.46 -7.59 -6.15
C GLN A 35 7.33 -7.48 -5.12
N ALA A 36 7.03 -6.27 -4.64
CA ALA A 36 5.94 -6.04 -3.71
C ALA A 36 4.59 -6.42 -4.33
N VAL A 37 4.29 -5.92 -5.54
CA VAL A 37 3.05 -6.25 -6.25
C VAL A 37 2.96 -7.76 -6.52
N GLY A 38 4.03 -8.37 -7.03
CA GLY A 38 4.07 -9.80 -7.32
C GLY A 38 3.91 -10.69 -6.08
N THR A 39 4.39 -10.24 -4.93
CA THR A 39 4.21 -10.95 -3.66
C THR A 39 2.74 -10.95 -3.25
N TYR A 40 2.07 -9.80 -3.30
CA TYR A 40 0.65 -9.72 -2.96
C TYR A 40 -0.24 -10.47 -3.95
N GLN A 41 0.07 -10.46 -5.24
CA GLN A 41 -0.66 -11.25 -6.26
C GLN A 41 -0.60 -12.75 -5.96
N LYS A 42 0.56 -13.27 -5.53
CA LYS A 42 0.72 -14.68 -5.17
C LYS A 42 -0.06 -15.05 -3.90
N LEU A 43 -0.10 -14.15 -2.92
CA LEU A 43 -0.75 -14.38 -1.63
C LEU A 43 -2.26 -14.16 -1.67
N LEU A 44 -2.75 -13.32 -2.58
CA LEU A 44 -4.15 -12.90 -2.67
C LEU A 44 -4.65 -13.09 -4.12
N PRO A 45 -4.76 -14.34 -4.61
CA PRO A 45 -5.08 -14.61 -6.01
C PRO A 45 -6.44 -14.07 -6.46
N ASP A 46 -7.41 -13.95 -5.54
CA ASP A 46 -8.76 -13.45 -5.82
C ASP A 46 -8.88 -11.93 -5.67
N TRP A 47 -7.80 -11.22 -5.33
CA TRP A 47 -7.80 -9.79 -5.10
C TRP A 47 -7.18 -9.02 -6.27
N GLN A 48 -7.78 -7.89 -6.62
CA GLN A 48 -7.18 -6.94 -7.54
C GLN A 48 -6.10 -6.12 -6.81
N ILE A 49 -4.83 -6.37 -7.12
CA ILE A 49 -3.72 -5.60 -6.57
C ILE A 49 -3.56 -4.28 -7.34
N VAL A 50 -3.68 -3.15 -6.64
CA VAL A 50 -3.65 -1.80 -7.21
C VAL A 50 -2.45 -1.03 -6.64
N PRO A 51 -1.39 -0.80 -7.43
CA PRO A 51 -0.26 0.02 -6.99
C PRO A 51 -0.65 1.50 -6.85
N VAL A 52 -0.16 2.17 -5.81
CA VAL A 52 -0.38 3.61 -5.57
C VAL A 52 0.92 4.30 -5.21
N ASP A 53 1.30 5.34 -5.95
CA ASP A 53 2.48 6.16 -5.61
C ASP A 53 2.26 6.88 -4.27
N CYS A 54 3.08 6.54 -3.28
CA CYS A 54 3.05 7.14 -1.94
C CYS A 54 4.32 7.94 -1.64
N THR A 55 5.16 8.23 -2.65
CA THR A 55 6.46 8.90 -2.46
C THR A 55 6.33 10.21 -1.65
N ASP A 56 5.25 10.96 -1.87
CA ASP A 56 5.01 12.24 -1.19
C ASP A 56 4.57 12.10 0.28
N PHE A 57 4.26 10.89 0.75
CA PHE A 57 3.97 10.61 2.16
C PHE A 57 5.23 10.41 3.02
N LEU A 58 6.40 10.20 2.40
CA LEU A 58 7.66 9.95 3.11
C LEU A 58 8.02 11.03 4.16
N PRO A 59 7.85 12.35 3.91
CA PRO A 59 8.14 13.37 4.92
C PRO A 59 7.30 13.21 6.20
N ASN A 60 6.12 12.61 6.09
CA ASN A 60 5.19 12.37 7.19
C ASN A 60 5.33 10.96 7.78
N SER A 61 6.34 10.19 7.37
CA SER A 61 6.59 8.82 7.82
C SER A 61 5.37 7.89 7.66
N GLY A 62 4.55 8.10 6.62
CA GLY A 62 3.30 7.37 6.38
C GLY A 62 3.18 6.81 4.97
N ALA A 63 2.07 6.13 4.70
CA ALA A 63 1.60 5.78 3.35
C ALA A 63 0.05 5.78 3.32
N ILE A 64 -0.54 5.11 2.32
CA ILE A 64 -1.98 5.13 2.08
C ILE A 64 -2.84 4.59 3.24
N HIS A 65 -2.38 3.59 4.00
CA HIS A 65 -3.14 3.11 5.16
C HIS A 65 -3.21 4.17 6.28
N CYS A 66 -2.13 4.94 6.49
CA CYS A 66 -2.14 6.04 7.48
C CYS A 66 -3.12 7.17 7.13
N ALA A 67 -3.46 7.32 5.84
CA ALA A 67 -4.33 8.39 5.35
C ALA A 67 -5.79 7.97 5.18
N THR A 68 -6.14 6.72 5.51
CA THR A 68 -7.45 6.14 5.22
C THR A 68 -8.06 5.47 6.45
N SER A 69 -9.38 5.37 6.44
CA SER A 69 -10.12 4.60 7.45
C SER A 69 -11.25 3.86 6.75
N ASN A 70 -11.33 2.54 6.97
CA ASN A 70 -12.36 1.72 6.36
C ASN A 70 -13.67 1.84 7.14
N VAL A 71 -14.75 2.14 6.42
CA VAL A 71 -16.11 2.08 6.97
C VAL A 71 -16.75 0.77 6.49
N PRO A 72 -17.09 -0.16 7.39
CA PRO A 72 -17.70 -1.42 7.00
C PRO A 72 -19.10 -1.19 6.44
N LYS A 73 -19.51 -2.02 5.48
CA LYS A 73 -20.90 -2.05 5.04
C LYS A 73 -21.77 -2.52 6.20
N MET A 74 -22.73 -1.69 6.61
CA MET A 74 -23.72 -2.08 7.60
C MET A 74 -24.54 -3.28 7.10
N PRO A 75 -24.88 -4.25 7.97
CA PRO A 75 -25.83 -5.29 7.63
C PRO A 75 -27.15 -4.64 7.20
N VAL A 76 -27.74 -5.12 6.11
CA VAL A 76 -29.08 -4.67 5.70
C VAL A 76 -30.08 -5.29 6.67
N GLY A 77 -30.85 -4.47 7.41
CA GLY A 77 -31.93 -4.93 8.30
C GLY A 77 -31.80 -4.60 9.80
N ILE A 78 -31.01 -3.60 10.18
CA ILE A 78 -31.17 -2.89 11.46
C ILE A 78 -32.18 -1.76 11.27
#